data_AF-A0A954I8Z6-F1
#
_entry.id   AF-A0A954I8Z6-F1
#
_cell.length_a   1.000
_cell.length_b   1.000
_cell.length_c   1.000
_cell.angle_alpha   90.00
_cell.angle_beta   90.00
_cell.angle_gamma   90.00
#
_symmetry.space_group_name_H-M   'P 1'
#
loop_
_entity.id
_entity.type
_entity.pdbx_description
1 polymer ?
#
loop_
_entity_poly.entity_id
_entity_poly.type
_entity_poly.pdbx_seq_one_letter_code
_entity_poly.pdbx_strand_id
1 'polypeptide(L)'
;MNRPNEILAAEHIGRFANLQLLAKQVVEGFCTGLHRSPHKGFSVEFKEHHQYVPGDDIRTIDWKLFGKTDRLYIREYEEETNLRCTLLLDSSGSMAYCGSRSNGISKHDYAVRTAACLAYLMLQQQDSVGLVTFDTAVRRYIPPRARPKHLKAIISELQQQQPGEETELSDVFHEMVTRIHRRGLLIILS
;
A
#
# COMPACT_ATOMS: atom_id res chain seq x y z
N MET A 1 -13.67 27.29 25.91
CA MET A 1 -12.95 26.00 25.85
C MET A 1 -13.60 25.18 24.74
N ASN A 2 -13.11 25.33 23.51
CA ASN A 2 -13.71 24.70 22.33
C ASN A 2 -13.12 23.31 22.13
N ARG A 3 -13.98 22.29 22.07
CA ARG A 3 -13.60 20.90 21.79
C ARG A 3 -13.28 20.78 20.29
N PRO A 4 -12.13 20.22 19.88
CA PRO A 4 -11.74 20.09 18.46
C PRO A 4 -12.61 19.15 17.59
N ASN A 5 -13.72 18.61 18.12
CA ASN A 5 -14.53 17.58 17.47
C ASN A 5 -15.77 18.10 16.73
N GLU A 6 -16.03 19.40 16.69
CA GLU A 6 -17.22 19.97 16.02
C GLU A 6 -16.99 20.42 14.57
N ILE A 7 -15.77 20.28 14.02
CA ILE A 7 -15.46 20.70 12.63
C ILE A 7 -15.97 19.69 11.58
N LEU A 8 -16.55 18.56 12.01
CA LEU A 8 -17.05 17.49 11.15
C LEU A 8 -18.56 17.28 11.36
N ALA A 9 -19.37 18.31 11.19
CA ALA A 9 -20.80 18.10 10.98
C ALA A 9 -20.98 17.16 9.78
N ALA A 10 -21.37 15.92 10.08
CA ALA A 10 -21.31 14.75 9.21
C ALA A 10 -22.17 14.85 7.93
N GLU A 11 -22.96 15.91 7.78
CA GLU A 11 -23.87 16.11 6.65
C GLU A 11 -23.24 16.84 5.45
N HIS A 12 -22.08 17.49 5.58
CA HIS A 12 -21.54 18.36 4.52
C HIS A 12 -20.13 18.02 4.00
N ILE A 13 -19.46 17.00 4.55
CA ILE A 13 -18.20 16.51 3.98
C ILE A 13 -18.59 15.65 2.78
N GLY A 14 -18.56 16.26 1.58
CA GLY A 14 -18.84 15.56 0.33
C GLY A 14 -18.21 14.17 0.33
N ARG A 15 -18.95 13.19 -0.18
CA ARG A 15 -18.74 11.73 -0.06
C ARG A 15 -17.28 11.24 -0.17
N PHE A 16 -16.40 12.03 -0.82
CA PHE A 16 -14.97 11.81 -0.99
C PHE A 16 -14.05 13.04 -0.77
N ALA A 17 -14.56 14.15 -0.21
CA ALA A 17 -13.96 15.49 -0.29
C ALA A 17 -12.55 15.61 0.29
N ASN A 18 -12.10 14.69 1.16
CA ASN A 18 -10.70 14.58 1.54
C ASN A 18 -10.31 13.11 1.85
N LEU A 19 -10.42 12.24 0.85
CA LEU A 19 -10.02 10.82 0.97
C LEU A 19 -8.57 10.65 1.47
N GLN A 20 -7.66 11.55 1.07
CA GLN A 20 -6.29 11.59 1.58
C GLN A 20 -6.21 11.89 3.07
N LEU A 21 -7.00 12.85 3.56
CA LEU A 21 -7.03 13.22 4.98
C LEU A 21 -7.63 12.09 5.81
N LEU A 22 -8.70 11.45 5.31
CA LEU A 22 -9.30 10.29 5.96
C LEU A 22 -8.27 9.15 6.09
N ALA A 23 -7.60 8.81 4.99
CA ALA A 23 -6.57 7.77 5.00
C ALA A 23 -5.47 8.09 6.03
N LYS A 24 -5.00 9.34 6.04
CA LYS A 24 -4.02 9.82 7.01
C LYS A 24 -4.51 9.70 8.45
N GLN A 25 -5.72 10.19 8.76
CA GLN A 25 -6.29 10.16 10.11
C GLN A 25 -6.52 8.74 10.63
N VAL A 26 -7.04 7.84 9.79
CA VAL A 26 -7.27 6.45 10.16
C VAL A 26 -5.96 5.74 10.45
N VAL A 27 -4.97 5.89 9.56
CA VAL A 27 -3.67 5.24 9.72
C VAL A 27 -2.90 5.80 10.91
N GLU A 28 -2.83 7.13 11.06
CA GLU A 28 -2.16 7.76 12.21
C GLU A 28 -2.87 7.48 13.55
N GLY A 29 -4.21 7.47 13.57
CA GLY A 29 -4.99 7.09 14.75
C GLY A 29 -4.76 5.64 15.18
N PHE A 30 -4.62 4.72 14.22
CA PHE A 30 -4.31 3.32 14.50
C PHE A 30 -2.84 3.12 14.92
N CYS A 31 -1.89 3.77 14.24
CA CYS A 31 -0.47 3.68 14.53
C CYS A 31 -0.03 4.43 15.81
N THR A 32 -0.87 5.29 16.38
CA THR A 32 -0.59 5.96 17.66
C THR A 32 -1.08 5.17 18.88
N GLY A 33 -2.11 4.32 18.72
CA GLY A 33 -2.62 3.42 19.77
C GLY A 33 -1.84 2.10 19.90
N LEU A 34 -1.20 1.67 18.82
CA LEU A 34 -0.15 0.65 18.85
C LEU A 34 1.14 1.41 19.13
N HIS A 35 1.80 1.17 20.26
CA HIS A 35 3.12 1.75 20.57
C HIS A 35 3.99 1.85 19.31
N ARG A 36 4.66 2.99 19.11
CA ARG A 36 5.68 3.17 18.08
C ARG A 36 6.48 1.86 17.99
N SER A 37 6.36 1.14 16.87
CA SER A 37 7.41 0.21 16.52
C SER A 37 8.70 1.04 16.50
N PRO A 38 9.77 0.65 17.23
CA PRO A 38 11.01 1.41 17.28
C PRO A 38 11.76 1.41 15.94
N HIS A 39 11.19 0.80 14.90
CA HIS A 39 11.80 0.69 13.58
C HIS A 39 11.59 1.98 12.80
N LYS A 40 12.59 2.87 12.93
CA LYS A 40 12.94 3.80 11.86
C LYS A 40 13.41 2.96 10.68
N GLY A 41 12.54 2.78 9.68
CA GLY A 41 12.94 2.19 8.41
C GLY A 41 13.94 3.08 7.67
N PHE A 42 14.70 2.44 6.79
CA PHE A 42 15.57 2.98 5.75
C PHE A 42 16.98 3.40 6.18
N SER A 43 17.74 2.37 6.56
CA SER A 43 19.09 2.21 6.04
C SER A 43 19.25 0.75 5.63
N VAL A 44 20.15 0.48 4.69
CA VAL A 44 20.81 -0.83 4.68
C VAL A 44 21.58 -0.88 6.00
N GLU A 45 20.92 -1.21 7.10
CA GLU A 45 21.57 -1.29 8.38
C GLU A 45 22.49 -2.51 8.30
N PHE A 46 23.77 -2.19 8.30
CA PHE A 46 24.83 -3.15 8.44
C PHE A 46 24.53 -4.02 9.67
N LYS A 47 24.33 -5.32 9.44
CA LYS A 47 23.86 -6.22 10.49
C LYS A 47 24.99 -6.58 11.44
N GLU A 48 26.08 -7.14 10.91
CA GLU A 48 27.30 -7.45 11.66
C GLU A 48 28.46 -7.74 10.69
N HIS A 49 29.70 -7.67 11.19
CA HIS A 49 30.90 -8.14 10.50
C HIS A 49 31.20 -9.50 11.10
N HIS A 50 31.06 -10.57 10.34
CA HIS A 50 31.60 -11.85 10.76
C HIS A 50 32.92 -12.12 10.05
N GLN A 51 33.80 -12.88 10.71
CA GLN A 51 35.06 -13.28 10.11
C GLN A 51 34.79 -14.25 8.95
N TYR A 52 35.48 -14.02 7.84
CA TYR A 52 35.38 -14.88 6.65
C TYR A 52 35.66 -16.34 6.98
N VAL A 53 34.81 -17.22 6.47
CA VAL A 53 35.00 -18.68 6.46
C VAL A 53 34.96 -19.21 5.04
N PRO A 54 35.69 -20.31 4.74
CA PRO A 54 35.63 -20.94 3.42
C PRO A 54 34.19 -21.33 3.06
N GLY A 55 33.66 -20.74 2.00
CA GLY A 55 32.27 -20.89 1.56
C GLY A 55 31.53 -19.57 1.40
N ASP A 56 32.01 -18.50 2.05
CA ASP A 56 31.42 -17.16 1.91
C ASP A 56 31.72 -16.53 0.55
N ASP A 57 30.81 -15.68 0.06
CA ASP A 57 31.00 -14.92 -1.17
C ASP A 57 32.11 -13.87 -0.97
N ILE A 58 33.19 -13.99 -1.74
CA ILE A 58 34.31 -13.05 -1.70
C ILE A 58 33.92 -11.61 -2.11
N ARG A 59 32.79 -11.43 -2.81
CA ARG A 59 32.29 -10.11 -3.23
C ARG A 59 31.74 -9.29 -2.06
N THR A 60 31.37 -9.95 -0.97
CA THR A 60 30.82 -9.28 0.23
C THR A 60 31.91 -8.92 1.25
N ILE A 61 33.19 -9.10 0.92
CA ILE A 61 34.33 -8.74 1.79
C ILE A 61 34.42 -7.21 1.98
N ASP A 62 34.62 -6.79 3.24
CA ASP A 62 34.92 -5.39 3.57
C ASP A 62 36.41 -5.06 3.37
N TRP A 63 36.78 -4.61 2.17
CA TRP A 63 38.15 -4.19 1.88
C TRP A 63 38.63 -3.00 2.74
N LYS A 64 37.72 -2.17 3.24
CA LYS A 64 38.06 -1.01 4.07
C LYS A 64 38.39 -1.43 5.50
N LEU A 65 37.68 -2.43 6.03
CA LEU A 65 38.00 -3.02 7.33
C LEU A 65 39.27 -3.88 7.27
N PHE A 66 39.46 -4.61 6.17
CA PHE A 66 40.69 -5.36 5.91
C PHE A 66 41.93 -4.46 6.00
N GLY A 67 41.94 -3.32 5.31
CA GLY A 67 43.07 -2.38 5.33
C GLY A 67 43.37 -1.74 6.70
N LYS A 68 42.55 -1.98 7.74
CA LYS A 68 42.79 -1.53 9.12
C LYS A 68 43.16 -2.65 10.08
N THR A 69 42.79 -3.89 9.77
CA THR A 69 42.82 -5.00 10.72
C THR A 69 43.62 -6.21 10.22
N ASP A 70 44.02 -6.24 8.95
CA ASP A 70 44.63 -7.39 8.26
C ASP A 70 43.82 -8.69 8.41
N ARG A 71 42.51 -8.57 8.66
CA ARG A 71 41.58 -9.68 8.81
C ARG A 71 40.44 -9.56 7.82
N LEU A 72 40.05 -10.69 7.22
CA LEU A 72 38.95 -10.77 6.27
C LEU A 72 37.62 -10.84 7.02
N TYR A 73 36.78 -9.85 6.79
CA TYR A 73 35.42 -9.77 7.33
C TYR A 73 34.42 -9.67 6.18
N ILE A 74 33.29 -10.35 6.35
CA ILE A 74 32.15 -10.30 5.44
C ILE A 74 31.15 -9.27 5.94
N ARG A 75 30.64 -8.46 5.02
CA ARG A 75 29.56 -7.51 5.27
C ARG A 75 28.24 -8.24 5.06
N GLU A 76 27.54 -8.53 6.15
CA GLU A 76 26.15 -8.96 6.07
C GLU A 76 25.23 -7.75 5.90
N TYR A 77 24.42 -7.79 4.85
CA TYR A 77 23.36 -6.83 4.61
C TYR A 77 22.03 -7.52 4.92
N GLU A 78 21.18 -6.86 5.71
CA GLU A 78 19.79 -7.29 5.84
C GLU A 78 19.03 -6.80 4.59
N GLU A 79 18.67 -7.73 3.70
CA GLU A 79 17.77 -7.42 2.60
C GLU A 79 16.34 -7.28 3.13
N GLU A 80 15.95 -6.06 3.52
CA GLU A 80 14.53 -5.73 3.65
C GLU A 80 13.91 -5.67 2.25
N THR A 81 13.24 -6.77 1.86
CA THR A 81 12.46 -6.83 0.61
C THR A 81 11.28 -5.85 0.69
N ASN A 82 11.38 -4.70 0.01
CA ASN A 82 10.24 -3.79 -0.15
C ASN A 82 9.05 -4.55 -0.75
N LEU A 83 7.89 -4.50 -0.09
CA LEU A 83 6.68 -5.17 -0.55
C LEU A 83 6.18 -4.47 -1.82
N ARG A 84 5.72 -5.26 -2.78
CA ARG A 84 4.99 -4.77 -3.94
C ARG A 84 3.54 -5.23 -3.82
N CYS A 85 2.63 -4.28 -3.64
CA CYS A 85 1.20 -4.53 -3.57
C CYS A 85 0.48 -4.03 -4.83
N THR A 86 -0.55 -4.75 -5.27
CA THR A 86 -1.55 -4.24 -6.22
C THR A 86 -2.93 -4.38 -5.59
N LEU A 87 -3.63 -3.25 -5.48
CA LEU A 87 -5.01 -3.18 -5.01
C LEU A 87 -5.94 -3.41 -6.20
N LEU A 88 -6.87 -4.36 -6.07
CA LEU A 88 -7.87 -4.72 -7.05
C LEU A 88 -9.22 -4.25 -6.49
N LEU A 89 -9.79 -3.20 -7.08
CA LEU A 89 -11.07 -2.64 -6.66
C LEU A 89 -12.17 -3.08 -7.63
N ASP A 90 -13.10 -3.89 -7.12
CA ASP A 90 -14.34 -4.21 -7.80
C ASP A 90 -15.22 -2.95 -7.86
N SER A 91 -15.65 -2.61 -9.07
CA SER A 91 -16.54 -1.50 -9.37
C SER A 91 -17.78 -1.98 -10.12
N SER A 92 -18.21 -3.23 -9.89
CA SER A 92 -19.43 -3.81 -10.47
C SER A 92 -20.70 -3.36 -9.76
N GLY A 93 -21.88 -3.63 -10.34
CA GLY A 93 -23.17 -3.19 -9.79
C GLY A 93 -23.47 -3.71 -8.39
N SER A 94 -22.97 -4.90 -8.05
CA SER A 94 -23.10 -5.46 -6.70
C SER A 94 -22.45 -4.57 -5.61
N MET A 95 -21.48 -3.74 -5.98
CA MET A 95 -20.79 -2.81 -5.09
C MET A 95 -21.62 -1.59 -4.71
N ALA A 96 -22.71 -1.32 -5.45
CA ALA A 96 -23.70 -0.30 -5.08
C ALA A 96 -24.54 -0.72 -3.85
N TYR A 97 -24.47 -1.97 -3.42
CA TYR A 97 -25.24 -2.48 -2.29
C TYR A 97 -24.97 -1.70 -1.00
N CYS A 98 -26.04 -1.18 -0.40
CA CYS A 98 -26.05 -0.57 0.93
C CYS A 98 -26.79 -1.51 1.89
N GLY A 99 -26.06 -2.09 2.84
CA GLY A 99 -26.68 -2.95 3.87
C GLY A 99 -27.54 -2.13 4.83
N SER A 100 -28.56 -2.77 5.42
CA SER A 100 -29.42 -2.11 6.42
C SER A 100 -28.67 -1.57 7.65
N ARG A 101 -27.47 -2.12 7.92
CA ARG A 101 -26.58 -1.70 9.01
C ARG A 101 -25.45 -0.76 8.56
N SER A 102 -25.35 -0.42 7.28
CA SER A 102 -24.21 0.36 6.76
C SER A 102 -24.43 1.87 6.81
N ASN A 103 -25.49 2.36 7.47
CA ASN A 103 -25.81 3.78 7.60
C ASN A 103 -25.78 4.53 6.25
N GLY A 104 -26.24 3.87 5.17
CA GLY A 104 -26.28 4.46 3.83
C GLY A 104 -24.94 4.43 3.06
N ILE A 105 -23.89 3.84 3.62
CA ILE A 105 -22.60 3.65 2.94
C ILE A 105 -22.67 2.37 2.09
N SER A 106 -22.29 2.47 0.82
CA SER A 106 -22.23 1.32 -0.09
C SER A 106 -20.95 0.50 0.11
N LYS A 107 -20.94 -0.75 -0.34
CA LYS A 107 -19.71 -1.57 -0.39
C LYS A 107 -18.60 -0.85 -1.16
N HIS A 108 -18.93 -0.23 -2.29
CA HIS A 108 -18.01 0.57 -3.08
C HIS A 108 -17.37 1.70 -2.27
N ASP A 109 -18.17 2.49 -1.55
CA ASP A 109 -17.67 3.61 -0.76
C ASP A 109 -16.71 3.12 0.34
N TYR A 110 -17.00 1.97 0.95
CA TYR A 110 -16.15 1.34 1.94
C TYR A 110 -14.85 0.81 1.33
N ALA A 111 -14.93 0.15 0.17
CA ALA A 111 -13.80 -0.38 -0.57
C ALA A 111 -12.84 0.74 -1.03
N VAL A 112 -13.37 1.83 -1.57
CA VAL A 112 -12.59 3.02 -1.95
C VAL A 112 -11.83 3.61 -0.76
N ARG A 113 -12.48 3.74 0.40
CA ARG A 113 -11.84 4.22 1.64
C ARG A 113 -10.75 3.29 2.12
N THR A 114 -11.03 1.99 2.12
CA THR A 114 -10.07 0.95 2.52
C THR A 114 -8.86 0.94 1.60
N ALA A 115 -9.07 1.00 0.28
CA ALA A 115 -8.01 1.10 -0.73
C ALA A 115 -7.12 2.32 -0.50
N ALA A 116 -7.71 3.49 -0.22
CA ALA A 116 -6.97 4.70 0.04
C ALA A 116 -6.13 4.62 1.34
N CYS A 117 -6.70 4.05 2.41
CA CYS A 117 -5.97 3.80 3.66
C CYS A 117 -4.78 2.86 3.44
N LEU A 118 -4.99 1.73 2.75
CA LEU A 118 -3.94 0.76 2.44
C LEU A 118 -2.85 1.37 1.58
N ALA A 119 -3.22 2.10 0.52
CA ALA A 119 -2.26 2.78 -0.34
C ALA A 119 -1.43 3.82 0.43
N TYR A 120 -2.05 4.58 1.34
CA TYR A 120 -1.34 5.52 2.20
C TYR A 120 -0.36 4.80 3.13
N LEU A 121 -0.81 3.76 3.83
CA LEU A 121 -0.01 3.00 4.79
C LEU A 121 1.22 2.38 4.13
N MET A 122 1.03 1.68 3.01
CA MET A 122 2.11 1.02 2.27
C MET A 122 3.12 2.04 1.71
N LEU A 123 2.65 3.16 1.15
CA LEU A 123 3.56 4.20 0.65
C LEU A 123 4.34 4.91 1.78
N GLN A 124 3.78 5.01 2.99
CA GLN A 124 4.51 5.49 4.17
C GLN A 124 5.62 4.51 4.57
N GLN A 125 5.40 3.20 4.38
CA GLN A 125 6.39 2.14 4.57
C GLN A 125 7.31 1.95 3.35
N GLN A 126 7.32 2.88 2.39
CA GLN A 126 8.07 2.83 1.13
C GLN A 126 7.83 1.58 0.26
N ASP A 127 6.73 0.87 0.51
CA ASP A 127 6.27 -0.20 -0.35
C ASP A 127 5.72 0.35 -1.67
N SER A 128 5.82 -0.45 -2.72
CA SER A 128 5.26 -0.08 -4.02
C SER A 128 3.80 -0.51 -4.09
N VAL A 129 2.88 0.43 -4.28
CA VAL A 129 1.44 0.17 -4.42
C VAL A 129 0.99 0.47 -5.83
N GLY A 130 0.21 -0.41 -6.45
CA GLY A 130 -0.53 -0.15 -7.69
C GLY A 130 -2.03 -0.31 -7.47
N LEU A 131 -2.82 0.09 -8.47
CA LEU A 131 -4.28 0.00 -8.45
C LEU A 131 -4.79 -0.59 -9.77
N VAL A 132 -5.72 -1.51 -9.68
CA VAL A 132 -6.56 -1.99 -10.78
C VAL A 132 -8.01 -1.74 -10.38
N THR A 133 -8.78 -1.12 -11.27
CA THR A 133 -10.24 -1.04 -11.11
C THR A 133 -10.89 -1.84 -12.23
N PHE A 134 -11.94 -2.58 -11.89
CA PHE A 134 -12.58 -3.49 -12.83
C PHE A 134 -14.07 -3.68 -12.55
N ASP A 135 -14.80 -4.13 -13.57
CA ASP A 135 -16.19 -4.56 -13.50
C ASP A 135 -16.38 -5.85 -14.33
N THR A 136 -16.87 -5.75 -15.57
CA THR A 136 -16.83 -6.80 -16.60
C THR A 136 -15.52 -6.76 -17.39
N ALA A 137 -14.76 -5.66 -17.31
CA ALA A 137 -13.44 -5.51 -17.93
C ALA A 137 -12.49 -4.72 -17.01
N VAL A 138 -11.19 -4.73 -17.31
CA VAL A 138 -10.23 -3.84 -16.65
C VAL A 138 -10.50 -2.40 -17.09
N ARG A 139 -11.01 -1.56 -16.18
CA ARG A 139 -11.26 -0.13 -16.43
C ARG A 139 -9.98 0.69 -16.37
N ARG A 140 -9.18 0.46 -15.33
CA ARG A 140 -7.92 1.19 -15.10
C ARG A 140 -6.83 0.28 -14.57
N TYR A 141 -5.61 0.53 -15.05
CA TYR A 141 -4.40 -0.01 -14.47
C TYR A 141 -3.40 1.10 -14.13
N ILE A 142 -3.02 1.19 -12.86
CA ILE A 142 -1.95 2.02 -12.34
C ILE A 142 -0.83 1.08 -11.85
N PRO A 143 0.36 1.10 -12.47
CA PRO A 143 1.44 0.18 -12.10
C PRO A 143 2.02 0.52 -10.73
N PRO A 144 2.43 -0.48 -9.93
CA PRO A 144 2.97 -0.23 -8.59
C PRO A 144 4.20 0.68 -8.55
N ARG A 145 4.18 1.73 -7.72
CA ARG A 145 5.32 2.65 -7.51
C ARG A 145 5.38 3.15 -6.07
N ALA A 146 6.57 3.28 -5.49
CA ALA A 146 6.79 3.75 -4.11
C ALA A 146 6.99 5.29 -3.95
N ARG A 147 6.53 6.12 -4.92
CA ARG A 147 6.79 7.57 -4.87
C ARG A 147 5.64 8.32 -4.16
N PRO A 148 5.90 9.35 -3.34
CA PRO A 148 4.82 10.10 -2.67
C PRO A 148 3.80 10.74 -3.63
N LYS A 149 4.23 11.21 -4.80
CA LYS A 149 3.33 11.74 -5.85
C LYS A 149 2.35 10.67 -6.39
N HIS A 150 2.68 9.39 -6.24
CA HIS A 150 1.86 8.27 -6.69
C HIS A 150 0.56 8.14 -5.91
N LEU A 151 0.59 8.45 -4.61
CA LEU A 151 -0.60 8.45 -3.77
C LEU A 151 -1.72 9.34 -4.34
N LYS A 152 -1.36 10.54 -4.82
CA LYS A 152 -2.33 11.47 -5.43
C LYS A 152 -3.00 10.85 -6.65
N ALA A 153 -2.24 10.17 -7.51
CA ALA A 153 -2.79 9.52 -8.70
C ALA A 153 -3.77 8.39 -8.33
N ILE A 154 -3.41 7.56 -7.34
CA ILE A 154 -4.29 6.49 -6.83
C ILE A 154 -5.57 7.10 -6.24
N ILE A 155 -5.45 8.13 -5.38
CA ILE A 155 -6.60 8.77 -4.74
C ILE A 155 -7.52 9.42 -5.79
N SER A 156 -6.97 10.14 -6.75
CA SER A 156 -7.77 10.77 -7.81
C SER A 156 -8.52 9.74 -8.65
N GLU A 157 -7.90 8.59 -8.95
CA GLU A 157 -8.56 7.50 -9.67
C GLU A 157 -9.69 6.88 -8.83
N LEU A 158 -9.44 6.61 -7.56
CA LEU A 158 -10.43 6.06 -6.62
C LEU A 158 -11.66 6.98 -6.44
N GLN A 159 -11.45 8.30 -6.43
CA GLN A 159 -12.53 9.30 -6.31
C GLN A 159 -13.43 9.37 -7.55
N GLN A 160 -12.93 8.93 -8.71
CA GLN A 160 -13.66 8.96 -9.98
C GLN A 160 -14.43 7.66 -10.24
N GLN A 161 -14.18 6.59 -9.47
CA GLN A 161 -14.88 5.33 -9.67
C GLN A 161 -16.34 5.41 -9.21
N GLN A 162 -17.19 4.75 -9.98
CA GLN A 162 -18.58 4.50 -9.66
C GLN A 162 -18.91 3.03 -9.95
N PRO A 163 -19.82 2.41 -9.17
CA PRO A 163 -20.34 1.09 -9.50
C PRO A 163 -20.94 1.05 -10.91
N GLY A 164 -20.60 0.01 -11.68
CA GLY A 164 -21.20 -0.31 -12.97
C GLY A 164 -22.49 -1.11 -12.83
N GLU A 165 -22.83 -1.89 -13.85
CA GLU A 165 -24.10 -2.63 -13.92
C GLU A 165 -23.89 -4.13 -13.64
N GLU A 166 -23.03 -4.80 -14.40
CA GLU A 166 -22.81 -6.26 -14.31
C GLU A 166 -21.44 -6.62 -13.70
N THR A 167 -21.33 -7.86 -13.20
CA THR A 167 -20.10 -8.44 -12.65
C THR A 167 -19.74 -9.68 -13.48
N GLU A 168 -18.67 -9.65 -14.25
CA GLU A 168 -18.06 -10.85 -14.84
C GLU A 168 -16.58 -10.90 -14.48
N LEU A 169 -16.23 -11.74 -13.51
CA LEU A 169 -14.88 -11.76 -12.92
C LEU A 169 -13.86 -12.59 -13.72
N SER A 170 -14.31 -13.64 -14.40
CA SER A 170 -13.43 -14.67 -14.99
C SER A 170 -12.48 -14.11 -16.04
N ASP A 171 -12.98 -13.34 -17.00
CA ASP A 171 -12.17 -12.80 -18.09
C ASP A 171 -11.23 -11.69 -17.60
N VAL A 172 -11.68 -10.92 -16.61
CA VAL A 172 -10.90 -9.85 -16.00
C VAL A 172 -9.69 -10.39 -15.26
N PHE A 173 -9.82 -11.48 -14.50
CA PHE A 173 -8.67 -12.10 -13.83
C PHE A 173 -7.62 -12.59 -14.84
N HIS A 174 -8.05 -13.15 -15.97
CA HIS A 174 -7.13 -13.59 -17.01
C HIS A 174 -6.35 -12.40 -17.60
N GLU A 175 -7.05 -11.31 -17.91
CA GLU A 175 -6.42 -10.08 -18.37
C GLU A 175 -5.46 -9.49 -17.33
N MET A 176 -5.85 -9.49 -16.05
CA MET A 176 -5.04 -8.96 -14.95
C MET A 176 -3.75 -9.75 -14.73
N VAL A 177 -3.79 -11.09 -14.81
CA VAL A 177 -2.61 -11.95 -14.66
C VAL A 177 -1.56 -11.60 -15.71
N THR A 178 -1.96 -11.26 -16.94
CA THR A 178 -1.01 -10.84 -17.97
C THR A 178 -0.35 -9.48 -17.68
N ARG A 179 -0.98 -8.60 -16.89
CA ARG A 179 -0.45 -7.27 -16.54
C ARG A 179 0.39 -7.28 -15.26
N ILE A 180 0.16 -8.24 -14.35
CA ILE A 180 0.89 -8.36 -13.07
C ILE A 180 2.13 -9.26 -13.25
N HIS A 181 3.21 -8.66 -13.73
CA HIS A 181 4.41 -9.40 -14.16
C HIS A 181 5.38 -9.83 -13.06
N ARG A 182 5.15 -9.47 -11.78
CA ARG A 182 6.12 -9.74 -10.69
C ARG A 182 5.44 -10.20 -9.40
N ARG A 183 6.16 -11.04 -8.64
CA ARG A 183 5.78 -11.48 -7.29
C ARG A 183 5.43 -10.27 -6.42
N GLY A 184 4.32 -10.35 -5.71
CA GLY A 184 3.78 -9.28 -4.88
C GLY A 184 2.47 -9.68 -4.22
N LEU A 185 1.99 -8.82 -3.32
CA LEU A 185 0.72 -8.99 -2.63
C LEU A 185 -0.42 -8.47 -3.51
N LEU A 186 -1.47 -9.26 -3.67
CA LEU A 186 -2.72 -8.86 -4.32
C LEU A 186 -3.79 -8.73 -3.25
N ILE A 187 -4.46 -7.57 -3.19
CA ILE A 187 -5.57 -7.32 -2.27
C ILE A 187 -6.80 -7.01 -3.12
N ILE A 188 -7.85 -7.81 -2.96
CA ILE A 188 -9.11 -7.65 -3.69
C ILE A 188 -10.14 -7.03 -2.74
N LEU A 189 -10.86 -6.02 -3.23
CA LEU A 189 -11.91 -5.30 -2.51
C LEU A 189 -13.20 -5.39 -3.32
N SER A 190 -14.17 -6.19 -2.84
CA SER A 190 -15.50 -6.45 -3.44
C SER A 190 -16.62 -6.58 -2.40
#